data_AF-A0A3N7AHM6-F1
#
_entry.id   AF-A0A3N7AHM6-F1
#
_cell.length_a   1.000
_cell.length_b   1.000
_cell.length_c   1.000
_cell.angle_alpha   90.00
_cell.angle_beta   90.00
_cell.angle_gamma   90.00
#
_symmetry.space_group_name_H-M   'P 1'
#
loop_
_entity.id
_entity.type
_entity.pdbx_description
1 polymer ?
#
loop_
_entity_poly.entity_id
_entity_poly.type
_entity_poly.pdbx_seq_one_letter_code
_entity_poly.pdbx_strand_id
1 'polypeptide(L)'
;MVKHNIRIFAFAILWLAFIVYAIIFVSTQNLDSIDFQKAITHISTTISINIVIWMIFITWAWKWKIFYPWLVPFPNLSGNWVGTVKSNWKEKQLEPIPIEISIIQNFFNIQVKIKTNESRSYSIGASFDIDTERGFQQLFYSYLNTPKSGVRERSEMYYGSTILNFDGFKVEKMDGEYWTDRETTGEITLEKKNNL
;
A
#
# COMPACT_ATOMS: atom_id res chain seq x y z
N MET A 1 6.99 11.38 1.54
CA MET A 1 7.45 10.15 0.85
C MET A 1 7.84 9.09 1.88
N VAL A 2 7.38 7.83 1.75
CA VAL A 2 7.74 6.77 2.71
C VAL A 2 9.25 6.65 2.90
N LYS A 3 9.73 6.94 4.12
CA LYS A 3 11.10 6.62 4.53
C LYS A 3 11.20 5.11 4.77
N HIS A 4 11.63 4.37 3.76
CA HIS A 4 11.93 2.94 3.92
C HIS A 4 13.14 2.81 4.83
N ASN A 5 13.03 2.04 5.92
CA ASN A 5 14.17 1.81 6.80
C ASN A 5 15.06 0.70 6.24
N ILE A 6 15.81 1.03 5.18
CA ILE A 6 16.68 0.10 4.44
C ILE A 6 17.65 -0.60 5.39
N ARG A 7 18.12 0.09 6.44
CA ARG A 7 18.98 -0.50 7.47
C ARG A 7 18.28 -1.63 8.21
N ILE A 8 17.06 -1.40 8.69
CA ILE A 8 16.27 -2.44 9.38
C ILE A 8 15.99 -3.62 8.45
N PHE A 9 15.62 -3.37 7.20
CA PHE A 9 15.42 -4.44 6.21
C PHE A 9 16.68 -5.27 6.00
N ALA A 10 17.83 -4.62 5.80
CA ALA A 10 19.10 -5.30 5.62
C ALA A 10 19.45 -6.16 6.85
N PHE A 11 19.30 -5.62 8.06
CA PHE A 11 19.51 -6.38 9.29
C PHE A 11 18.54 -7.55 9.42
N ALA A 12 17.25 -7.37 9.10
CA ALA A 12 16.26 -8.44 9.14
C ALA A 12 16.60 -9.58 8.17
N ILE A 13 17.05 -9.26 6.95
CA ILE A 13 17.48 -10.24 5.95
C ILE A 13 18.71 -11.01 6.45
N LEU A 14 19.72 -10.31 6.95
CA LEU A 14 20.97 -10.92 7.43
C LEU A 14 20.74 -11.78 8.67
N TRP A 15 19.96 -11.30 9.63
CA TRP A 15 19.63 -12.07 10.83
C TRP A 15 18.81 -13.32 10.52
N LEU A 16 17.83 -13.22 9.62
CA LEU A 16 17.05 -14.39 9.20
C LEU A 16 17.96 -15.42 8.52
N ALA A 17 18.84 -14.99 7.62
CA ALA A 17 19.79 -15.88 6.96
C ALA A 17 20.73 -16.57 7.96
N PHE A 18 21.26 -15.81 8.91
CA PHE A 18 22.13 -16.34 9.97
C PHE A 18 21.38 -17.35 10.86
N ILE A 19 20.17 -17.04 11.30
CA ILE A 19 19.35 -17.92 12.15
C ILE A 19 19.03 -19.22 11.41
N VAL A 20 18.59 -19.15 10.15
CA VAL A 20 18.29 -20.33 9.35
C VAL A 20 19.55 -21.19 9.17
N TYR A 21 20.70 -20.58 8.85
CA TYR A 21 21.96 -21.31 8.74
C TYR A 21 22.35 -21.97 10.07
N ALA A 22 22.27 -21.24 11.19
CA ALA A 22 22.60 -21.76 12.52
C ALA A 22 21.71 -22.95 12.91
N ILE A 23 20.40 -22.86 12.63
CA ILE A 23 19.45 -23.97 12.87
C ILE A 23 19.84 -25.20 12.05
N ILE A 24 20.11 -25.04 10.76
CA ILE A 24 20.52 -26.16 9.89
C ILE A 24 21.85 -26.75 10.36
N PHE A 25 22.81 -25.89 10.69
CA PHE A 25 24.14 -26.29 11.15
C PHE A 25 24.03 -27.13 12.42
N VAL A 26 23.36 -26.63 13.47
CA VAL A 26 23.19 -27.35 14.75
C VAL A 26 22.37 -28.64 14.58
N SER A 27 21.36 -28.63 13.71
CA SER A 27 20.47 -29.79 13.53
C SER A 27 21.11 -30.94 12.75
N THR A 28 22.17 -30.67 11.98
CA THR A 28 22.71 -31.66 11.03
C THR A 28 24.20 -31.93 11.17
N GLN A 29 24.98 -31.02 11.75
CA GLN A 29 26.40 -31.22 12.00
C GLN A 29 26.61 -31.94 13.33
N ASN A 30 27.65 -32.77 13.38
CA ASN A 30 28.17 -33.27 14.64
C ASN A 30 29.15 -32.22 15.19
N LEU A 31 28.90 -31.71 16.41
CA LEU A 31 29.73 -30.65 17.01
C LEU A 31 31.12 -31.14 17.40
N ASP A 32 31.30 -32.45 17.59
CA ASP A 32 32.59 -33.05 17.93
C ASP A 32 33.48 -33.24 16.67
N SER A 33 32.88 -33.29 15.47
CA SER A 33 33.59 -33.45 14.21
C SER A 33 32.85 -32.74 13.06
N ILE A 34 33.30 -31.52 12.75
CA ILE A 34 32.66 -30.67 11.74
C ILE A 34 32.97 -31.17 10.33
N ASP A 35 31.93 -31.38 9.52
CA ASP A 35 32.04 -31.70 8.10
C ASP A 35 31.95 -30.41 7.26
N PHE A 36 33.09 -30.00 6.70
CA PHE A 36 33.23 -28.80 5.87
C PHE A 36 32.45 -28.86 4.57
N GLN A 37 32.37 -30.02 3.90
CA GLN A 37 31.64 -30.15 2.63
C GLN A 37 30.13 -30.03 2.85
N LYS A 38 29.66 -30.60 3.95
CA LYS A 38 28.28 -30.48 4.39
C LYS A 38 27.96 -29.05 4.83
N ALA A 39 28.88 -28.36 5.52
CA ALA A 39 28.73 -26.96 5.90
C ALA A 39 28.59 -26.02 4.67
N ILE A 40 29.39 -26.24 3.62
CA ILE A 40 29.27 -25.47 2.37
C ILE A 40 27.91 -25.71 1.71
N THR A 41 27.41 -26.95 1.71
CA THR A 41 26.10 -27.30 1.14
C THR A 41 24.93 -26.68 1.94
N HIS A 42 25.10 -26.42 3.24
CA HIS A 42 24.11 -25.70 4.02
C HIS A 42 23.94 -24.24 3.59
N ILE A 43 24.95 -23.61 2.98
CA ILE A 43 24.85 -22.24 2.45
C ILE A 43 23.77 -22.19 1.35
N SER A 44 23.85 -23.08 0.36
CA SER A 44 22.87 -23.11 -0.73
C SER A 44 21.46 -23.45 -0.23
N THR A 45 21.35 -24.38 0.72
CA THR A 45 20.08 -24.74 1.35
C THR A 45 19.47 -23.57 2.13
N THR A 46 20.30 -22.82 2.86
CA THR A 46 19.89 -21.62 3.60
C THR A 46 19.33 -20.56 2.67
N ILE A 47 20.01 -20.31 1.55
CA ILE A 47 19.56 -19.34 0.54
C ILE A 47 18.18 -19.75 0.01
N SER A 48 18.00 -21.02 -0.37
CA SER A 48 16.71 -21.54 -0.86
C SER A 48 15.57 -21.36 0.15
N ILE A 49 15.81 -21.70 1.42
CA ILE A 49 14.81 -21.53 2.49
C ILE A 49 14.48 -20.05 2.70
N ASN A 50 15.48 -19.17 2.71
CA ASN A 50 15.27 -17.73 2.88
C ASN A 50 14.44 -17.15 1.74
N ILE A 51 14.68 -17.57 0.48
CA ILE A 51 13.87 -17.14 -0.67
C ILE A 51 12.39 -17.49 -0.45
N VAL A 52 12.10 -18.71 0.00
CA VAL A 52 10.72 -19.15 0.27
C VAL A 52 10.09 -18.33 1.40
N ILE A 53 10.82 -18.09 2.50
CA ILE A 53 10.32 -17.27 3.62
C ILE A 53 10.01 -15.84 3.16
N TRP A 54 10.92 -15.20 2.43
CA TRP A 54 10.71 -13.85 1.91
C TRP A 54 9.57 -13.77 0.89
N MET A 55 9.38 -14.81 0.08
CA MET A 55 8.24 -14.90 -0.85
C MET A 55 6.91 -14.95 -0.09
N ILE A 56 6.81 -15.77 0.96
CA ILE A 56 5.65 -15.82 1.85
C ILE A 56 5.43 -14.45 2.52
N PHE A 57 6.52 -13.82 2.97
CA PHE A 57 6.46 -12.50 3.60
C PHE A 57 5.88 -11.43 2.67
N ILE A 58 6.44 -11.28 1.47
CA ILE A 58 6.04 -10.29 0.46
C ILE A 58 4.61 -10.54 -0.06
N THR A 59 4.15 -11.80 -0.05
CA THR A 59 2.81 -12.13 -0.54
C THR A 59 1.74 -11.90 0.54
N TRP A 60 2.01 -12.30 1.78
CA TRP A 60 0.99 -12.35 2.83
C TRP A 60 1.41 -11.71 4.16
N ALA A 61 2.58 -12.07 4.69
CA ALA A 61 2.91 -11.76 6.09
C ALA A 61 3.13 -10.26 6.36
N TRP A 62 3.58 -9.49 5.36
CA TRP A 62 3.76 -8.04 5.48
C TRP A 62 2.50 -7.29 5.95
N LYS A 63 1.31 -7.87 5.74
CA LYS A 63 0.02 -7.33 6.15
C LYS A 63 -0.25 -7.48 7.64
N TRP A 64 0.63 -8.08 8.42
CA TRP A 64 0.43 -8.34 9.84
C TRP A 64 0.92 -7.19 10.72
N LYS A 65 0.18 -6.93 11.81
CA LYS A 65 0.47 -5.83 12.75
C LYS A 65 1.87 -5.92 13.34
N ILE A 66 2.42 -7.13 13.50
CA ILE A 66 3.75 -7.35 14.08
C ILE A 66 4.87 -6.69 13.28
N PHE A 67 4.71 -6.47 11.98
CA PHE A 67 5.74 -5.85 11.14
C PHE A 67 5.56 -4.33 11.00
N TYR A 68 4.44 -3.79 11.44
CA TYR A 68 4.13 -2.36 11.35
C TYR A 68 4.46 -1.63 12.66
N PRO A 69 5.06 -0.42 12.63
CA PRO A 69 5.64 0.26 11.46
C PRO A 69 7.14 -0.03 11.29
N TRP A 70 7.76 -0.84 12.17
CA TRP A 70 9.22 -0.94 12.29
C TRP A 70 9.89 -1.55 11.06
N LEU A 71 9.27 -2.57 10.45
CA LEU A 71 9.76 -3.19 9.22
C LEU A 71 8.97 -2.68 8.02
N VAL A 72 7.64 -2.70 8.09
CA VAL A 72 6.75 -2.24 7.02
C VAL A 72 6.09 -0.93 7.45
N PRO A 73 6.47 0.21 6.87
CA PRO A 73 6.05 1.53 7.36
C PRO A 73 4.61 1.91 6.97
N PHE A 74 3.95 1.14 6.11
CA PHE A 74 2.60 1.41 5.62
C PHE A 74 1.62 0.31 6.04
N PRO A 75 0.34 0.65 6.30
CA PRO A 75 -0.70 -0.34 6.52
C PRO A 75 -1.18 -0.96 5.20
N ASN A 76 -2.05 -1.97 5.31
CA ASN A 76 -2.78 -2.52 4.16
C ASN A 76 -4.13 -1.80 4.01
N LEU A 77 -4.22 -0.92 3.01
CA LEU A 77 -5.44 -0.18 2.63
C LEU A 77 -6.34 -0.95 1.65
N SER A 78 -5.96 -2.17 1.24
CA SER A 78 -6.75 -2.97 0.31
C SER A 78 -8.20 -3.14 0.79
N GLY A 79 -9.14 -3.04 -0.15
CA GLY A 79 -10.55 -3.22 0.11
C GLY A 79 -11.43 -2.28 -0.69
N ASN A 80 -12.72 -2.34 -0.41
CA ASN A 80 -13.71 -1.42 -0.95
C ASN A 80 -14.02 -0.34 0.07
N TRP A 81 -14.18 0.87 -0.41
CA TRP A 81 -14.45 2.07 0.37
C TRP A 81 -15.62 2.80 -0.26
N VAL A 82 -16.43 3.44 0.57
CA VAL A 82 -17.57 4.25 0.16
C VAL A 82 -17.44 5.63 0.78
N GLY A 83 -17.96 6.63 0.11
CA GLY A 83 -17.81 7.98 0.62
C GLY A 83 -18.40 9.04 -0.29
N THR A 84 -17.99 10.28 -0.07
CA THR A 84 -18.49 11.42 -0.83
C THR A 84 -17.37 12.35 -1.27
N VAL A 85 -17.62 13.05 -2.38
CA VAL A 85 -16.78 14.12 -2.90
C VAL A 85 -17.57 15.42 -2.90
N LYS A 86 -17.03 16.45 -2.27
CA LYS A 86 -17.60 17.80 -2.29
C LYS A 86 -16.74 18.70 -3.16
N SER A 87 -17.25 19.07 -4.33
CA SER A 87 -16.51 19.85 -5.33
C SER A 87 -16.76 21.35 -5.22
N ASN A 88 -15.74 22.15 -5.53
CA ASN A 88 -15.87 23.60 -5.72
C ASN A 88 -16.36 24.02 -7.13
N TRP A 89 -16.65 23.06 -8.02
CA TRP A 89 -17.06 23.32 -9.40
C TRP A 89 -18.31 24.23 -9.47
N LYS A 90 -18.19 25.32 -10.24
CA LYS A 90 -19.23 26.35 -10.45
C LYS A 90 -19.65 27.15 -9.20
N GLU A 91 -18.73 27.41 -8.27
CA GLU A 91 -18.96 28.30 -7.10
C GLU A 91 -20.20 27.97 -6.23
N LYS A 92 -20.71 26.74 -6.32
CA LYS A 92 -21.99 26.35 -5.69
C LYS A 92 -21.82 25.16 -4.77
N GLN A 93 -22.63 25.17 -3.71
CA GLN A 93 -22.95 24.05 -2.84
C GLN A 93 -23.51 22.89 -3.68
N LEU A 94 -22.64 22.15 -4.35
CA LEU A 94 -23.01 20.88 -4.95
C LEU A 94 -23.26 19.89 -3.82
N GLU A 95 -24.36 19.16 -3.92
CA GLU A 95 -24.61 18.01 -3.06
C GLU A 95 -23.41 17.06 -3.14
N PRO A 96 -22.96 16.50 -1.99
CA PRO A 96 -21.85 15.56 -1.98
C PRO A 96 -22.09 14.40 -2.95
N ILE A 97 -21.15 14.20 -3.88
CA ILE A 97 -21.27 13.18 -4.92
C ILE A 97 -20.86 11.84 -4.29
N PRO A 98 -21.75 10.82 -4.28
CA PRO A 98 -21.40 9.51 -3.74
C PRO A 98 -20.37 8.83 -4.64
N ILE A 99 -19.36 8.22 -4.01
CA ILE A 99 -18.28 7.52 -4.68
C ILE A 99 -18.02 6.14 -4.07
N GLU A 100 -17.63 5.20 -4.94
CA GLU A 100 -17.11 3.89 -4.56
C GLU A 100 -15.64 3.82 -4.96
N ILE A 101 -14.76 3.47 -4.02
CA ILE A 101 -13.34 3.27 -4.27
C ILE A 101 -12.97 1.80 -4.04
N SER A 102 -12.18 1.23 -4.95
CA SER A 102 -11.53 -0.06 -4.76
C SER A 102 -10.02 0.13 -4.74
N ILE A 103 -9.39 -0.23 -3.62
CA ILE A 103 -7.95 -0.18 -3.44
C ILE A 103 -7.40 -1.59 -3.52
N ILE A 104 -6.44 -1.80 -4.43
CA ILE A 104 -5.68 -3.04 -4.57
C ILE A 104 -4.24 -2.73 -4.19
N GLN A 105 -3.74 -3.35 -3.13
CA GLN A 105 -2.38 -3.16 -2.66
C GLN A 105 -1.65 -4.49 -2.55
N ASN A 106 -0.49 -4.56 -3.18
CA ASN A 106 0.54 -5.54 -2.91
C ASN A 106 1.72 -4.85 -2.20
N PHE A 107 2.77 -5.62 -1.87
CA PHE A 107 3.90 -5.07 -1.11
C PHE A 107 4.61 -3.90 -1.81
N PHE A 108 4.62 -3.88 -3.15
CA PHE A 108 5.36 -2.90 -3.94
C PHE A 108 4.49 -1.83 -4.59
N ASN A 109 3.21 -2.12 -4.80
CA ASN A 109 2.32 -1.29 -5.60
C ASN A 109 0.97 -1.14 -4.94
N ILE A 110 0.37 0.03 -5.16
CA ILE A 110 -1.01 0.32 -4.83
C ILE A 110 -1.70 0.85 -6.09
N GLN A 111 -2.93 0.41 -6.31
CA GLN A 111 -3.79 0.87 -7.38
C GLN A 111 -5.12 1.31 -6.79
N VAL A 112 -5.58 2.49 -7.18
CA VAL A 112 -6.85 3.07 -6.75
C VAL A 112 -7.79 3.14 -7.94
N LYS A 113 -9.01 2.63 -7.77
CA LYS A 113 -10.08 2.71 -8.76
C LYS A 113 -11.25 3.45 -8.14
N ILE A 114 -11.72 4.49 -8.81
CA ILE A 114 -12.87 5.27 -8.36
C ILE A 114 -14.01 5.05 -9.34
N LYS A 115 -15.22 4.92 -8.80
CA LYS A 115 -16.45 4.84 -9.57
C LYS A 115 -17.45 5.83 -9.00
N THR A 116 -18.01 6.63 -9.89
CA THR A 116 -19.14 7.52 -9.62
C THR A 116 -20.32 7.10 -10.49
N ASN A 117 -21.46 7.78 -10.35
CA ASN A 117 -22.60 7.57 -11.25
C ASN A 117 -22.28 7.96 -12.71
N GLU A 118 -21.34 8.89 -12.93
CA GLU A 118 -21.07 9.47 -14.25
C GLU A 118 -19.74 9.03 -14.85
N SER A 119 -18.79 8.57 -14.04
CA SER A 119 -17.43 8.27 -14.49
C SER A 119 -16.77 7.11 -13.77
N ARG A 120 -15.65 6.67 -14.33
CA ARG A 120 -14.69 5.76 -13.68
C ARG A 120 -13.30 6.35 -13.81
N SER A 121 -12.49 6.18 -12.79
CA SER A 121 -11.13 6.71 -12.74
C SER A 121 -10.18 5.62 -12.30
N TYR A 122 -8.99 5.59 -12.91
CA TYR A 122 -7.92 4.66 -12.57
C TYR A 122 -6.68 5.45 -12.20
N SER A 123 -6.03 5.08 -11.10
CA SER A 123 -4.73 5.66 -10.74
C SER A 123 -3.68 5.31 -11.78
N ILE A 124 -2.93 6.32 -12.22
CA ILE A 124 -1.74 6.21 -13.05
C ILE A 124 -0.53 5.89 -12.19
N GLY A 125 -0.49 6.46 -10.99
CA GLY A 125 0.50 6.19 -9.96
C GLY A 125 -0.08 6.50 -8.59
N ALA A 126 0.35 5.74 -7.58
CA ALA A 126 -0.07 5.91 -6.20
C ALA A 126 1.10 5.56 -5.28
N SER A 127 1.27 6.34 -4.22
CA SER A 127 2.36 6.20 -3.27
C SER A 127 1.92 6.66 -1.88
N PHE A 128 2.58 6.13 -0.87
CA PHE A 128 2.39 6.58 0.50
C PHE A 128 3.29 7.77 0.80
N ASP A 129 2.76 8.75 1.53
CA ASP A 129 3.52 9.79 2.20
C ASP A 129 3.30 9.64 3.71
N ILE A 130 4.25 8.97 4.37
CA ILE A 130 4.18 8.68 5.80
C ILE A 130 5.37 9.34 6.46
N ASP A 131 5.07 10.31 7.33
CA ASP A 131 6.05 11.01 8.14
C ASP A 131 5.63 10.95 9.61
N THR A 132 6.31 10.09 10.37
CA THR A 132 6.06 9.90 11.80
C THR A 132 6.45 11.11 12.64
N GLU A 133 7.39 11.94 12.17
CA GLU A 133 7.81 13.15 12.89
C GLU A 133 6.78 14.27 12.73
N ARG A 134 6.19 14.37 11.52
CA ARG A 134 5.14 15.34 11.24
C ARG A 134 3.73 14.86 11.61
N GLY A 135 3.60 13.58 11.97
CA GLY A 135 2.36 12.99 12.49
C GLY A 135 1.29 12.73 11.43
N PHE A 136 1.62 12.68 10.14
CA PHE A 136 0.65 12.37 9.08
C PHE A 136 0.99 11.08 8.34
N GLN A 137 -0.06 10.33 7.99
CA GLN A 137 0.01 9.18 7.08
C GLN A 137 -0.96 9.43 5.93
N GLN A 138 -0.42 9.44 4.71
CA GLN A 138 -1.18 9.83 3.54
C GLN A 138 -1.00 8.83 2.40
N LEU A 139 -2.07 8.64 1.64
CA LEU A 139 -2.04 8.01 0.33
C LEU A 139 -2.19 9.11 -0.71
N PHE A 140 -1.14 9.32 -1.50
CA PHE A 140 -1.15 10.21 -2.65
C PHE A 140 -1.35 9.40 -3.93
N TYR A 141 -2.23 9.83 -4.83
CA TYR A 141 -2.36 9.21 -6.14
C TYR A 141 -2.80 10.20 -7.21
N SER A 142 -2.33 9.98 -8.44
CA SER A 142 -2.80 10.68 -9.63
C SER A 142 -3.61 9.72 -10.50
N TYR A 143 -4.63 10.22 -11.17
CA TYR A 143 -5.58 9.40 -11.93
C TYR A 143 -5.99 10.04 -13.25
N LEU A 144 -6.41 9.19 -14.18
CA LEU A 144 -7.17 9.58 -15.36
C LEU A 144 -8.65 9.27 -15.10
N ASN A 145 -9.50 10.28 -15.20
CA ASN A 145 -10.95 10.10 -15.13
C ASN A 145 -11.55 9.95 -16.54
N THR A 146 -12.32 8.89 -16.73
CA THR A 146 -13.01 8.56 -17.98
C THR A 146 -14.52 8.54 -17.75
N PRO A 147 -15.24 9.61 -18.17
CA PRO A 147 -16.69 9.66 -18.09
C PRO A 147 -17.36 8.60 -18.98
N LYS A 148 -18.58 8.18 -18.58
CA LYS A 148 -19.43 7.30 -19.38
C LYS A 148 -19.72 7.95 -20.73
N SER A 149 -19.90 7.14 -21.77
CA SER A 149 -20.12 7.63 -23.14
C SER A 149 -21.26 8.66 -23.22
N GLY A 150 -22.39 8.39 -22.55
CA GLY A 150 -23.57 9.26 -22.57
C GLY A 150 -23.44 10.59 -21.82
N VAL A 151 -22.33 10.85 -21.13
CA VAL A 151 -22.04 12.15 -20.49
C VAL A 151 -20.76 12.79 -21.01
N ARG A 152 -20.10 12.16 -21.99
CA ARG A 152 -18.77 12.56 -22.46
C ARG A 152 -18.78 13.93 -23.16
N GLU A 153 -19.88 14.31 -23.78
CA GLU A 153 -20.07 15.61 -24.42
C GLU A 153 -20.04 16.78 -23.40
N ARG A 154 -20.58 16.57 -22.19
CA ARG A 154 -20.57 17.57 -21.11
C ARG A 154 -19.46 17.37 -20.08
N SER A 155 -18.71 16.28 -20.19
CA SER A 155 -17.58 15.96 -19.32
C SER A 155 -16.55 15.16 -20.11
N GLU A 156 -15.49 15.82 -20.54
CA GLU A 156 -14.37 15.17 -21.23
C GLU A 156 -13.54 14.32 -20.25
N MET A 157 -12.50 13.65 -20.75
CA MET A 157 -11.50 13.03 -19.87
C MET A 157 -10.63 14.11 -19.22
N TYR A 158 -10.12 13.84 -18.03
CA TYR A 158 -9.29 14.80 -17.30
C TYR A 158 -8.36 14.10 -16.31
N TYR A 159 -7.25 14.75 -15.98
CA TYR A 159 -6.31 14.28 -14.97
C TYR A 159 -6.59 14.93 -13.63
N GLY A 160 -6.34 14.17 -12.56
CA GLY A 160 -6.41 14.69 -11.21
C GLY A 160 -5.44 14.00 -10.28
N SER A 161 -5.26 14.59 -9.10
CA SER A 161 -4.53 13.99 -7.99
C SER A 161 -5.32 14.15 -6.70
N THR A 162 -5.07 13.24 -5.77
CA THR A 162 -5.74 13.18 -4.47
C THR A 162 -4.73 12.88 -3.38
N ILE A 163 -4.91 13.53 -2.24
CA ILE A 163 -4.30 13.15 -0.96
C ILE A 163 -5.41 12.60 -0.06
N LEU A 164 -5.19 11.42 0.50
CA LEU A 164 -6.04 10.83 1.54
C LEU A 164 -5.23 10.63 2.81
N ASN A 165 -5.60 11.35 3.87
CA ASN A 165 -5.12 11.19 5.23
C ASN A 165 -5.75 9.94 5.87
N PHE A 166 -4.98 9.25 6.70
CA PHE A 166 -5.43 8.13 7.49
C PHE A 166 -4.58 7.95 8.74
N ASP A 167 -5.07 7.15 9.69
CA ASP A 167 -4.37 6.91 10.95
C ASP A 167 -4.23 5.43 11.31
N GLY A 168 -3.01 5.08 11.71
CA GLY A 168 -2.69 3.81 12.33
C GLY A 168 -2.72 2.59 11.40
N PHE A 169 -2.67 1.41 12.01
CA PHE A 169 -2.54 0.14 11.28
C PHE A 169 -3.87 -0.36 10.69
N LYS A 170 -4.96 -0.25 11.46
CA LYS A 170 -6.31 -0.68 11.05
C LYS A 170 -7.09 0.56 10.62
N VAL A 171 -6.95 0.92 9.35
CA VAL A 171 -7.61 2.09 8.77
C VAL A 171 -9.04 1.75 8.41
N GLU A 172 -9.99 2.48 9.01
CA GLU A 172 -11.44 2.36 8.77
C GLU A 172 -12.03 3.62 8.10
N LYS A 173 -11.35 4.76 8.22
CA LYS A 173 -11.75 6.03 7.62
C LYS A 173 -10.56 6.71 6.97
N MET A 174 -10.83 7.48 5.92
CA MET A 174 -9.87 8.36 5.29
C MET A 174 -10.57 9.65 4.87
N ASP A 175 -9.84 10.75 4.87
CA ASP A 175 -10.33 12.05 4.40
C ASP A 175 -9.21 12.79 3.67
N GLY A 176 -9.55 13.80 2.89
CA GLY A 176 -8.55 14.66 2.30
C GLY A 176 -9.09 15.42 1.11
N GLU A 177 -8.21 15.69 0.15
CA GLU A 177 -8.48 16.67 -0.90
C GLU A 177 -8.05 16.14 -2.26
N TYR A 178 -8.72 16.63 -3.30
CA TYR A 178 -8.36 16.38 -4.69
C TYR A 178 -8.23 17.69 -5.46
N TRP A 179 -7.48 17.63 -6.56
CA TRP A 179 -7.38 18.69 -7.56
C TRP A 179 -7.27 18.11 -8.96
N THR A 180 -7.64 18.90 -9.96
CA THR A 180 -7.73 18.45 -11.37
C THR A 180 -7.11 19.47 -12.32
N ASP A 181 -6.75 19.03 -13.52
CA ASP A 181 -6.34 19.90 -14.64
C ASP A 181 -7.49 20.76 -15.20
N ARG A 182 -8.69 20.65 -14.60
CA ARG A 182 -9.88 21.49 -14.85
C ARG A 182 -10.06 22.61 -13.85
N GLU A 183 -9.03 22.90 -13.04
CA GLU A 183 -9.08 23.93 -12.00
C GLU A 183 -10.15 23.64 -10.92
N THR A 184 -10.59 22.38 -10.80
CA THR A 184 -11.49 21.95 -9.72
C THR A 184 -10.70 21.35 -8.58
N THR A 185 -11.12 21.68 -7.37
CA THR A 185 -10.66 21.09 -6.11
C THR A 185 -11.85 20.67 -5.28
N GLY A 186 -11.58 19.90 -4.23
CA GLY A 186 -12.62 19.57 -3.28
C GLY A 186 -12.18 18.57 -2.24
N GLU A 187 -13.11 18.27 -1.34
CA GLU A 187 -12.89 17.38 -0.20
C GLU A 187 -13.42 15.98 -0.53
N ILE A 188 -12.72 14.97 -0.01
CA ILE A 188 -13.10 13.57 -0.10
C ILE A 188 -13.19 13.01 1.31
N THR A 189 -14.26 12.27 1.60
CA THR A 189 -14.38 11.48 2.83
C THR A 189 -14.72 10.04 2.47
N LEU A 190 -14.11 9.07 3.15
CA LEU A 190 -14.21 7.65 2.86
C LEU A 190 -14.35 6.85 4.16
N GLU A 191 -15.20 5.84 4.10
CA GLU A 191 -15.32 4.80 5.12
C GLU A 191 -15.14 3.44 4.47
N LYS A 192 -14.45 2.54 5.18
CA LYS A 192 -14.21 1.19 4.70
C LYS A 192 -15.53 0.44 4.66
N LYS A 193 -15.82 -0.19 3.53
CA LYS A 193 -17.00 -1.03 3.40
C LYS A 193 -16.74 -2.32 4.17
N ASN A 194 -17.35 -2.44 5.34
CA ASN A 194 -17.40 -3.72 6.04
C ASN A 194 -18.24 -4.69 5.20
N ASN A 195 -17.65 -5.79 4.78
CA ASN A 195 -18.43 -6.92 4.28
C ASN A 195 -19.16 -7.48 5.50
N LEU A 196 -20.47 -7.22 5.60
CA LEU A 196 -21.38 -7.99 6.45
C LEU A 196 -21.42 -9.45 5.96
#